data_AF-A0A0M0SYD6-F1
#
_entry.id   AF-A0A0M0SYD6-F1
#
_cell.length_a   1.000
_cell.length_b   1.000
_cell.length_c   1.000
_cell.angle_alpha   90.00
_cell.angle_beta   90.00
_cell.angle_gamma   90.00
#
_symmetry.space_group_name_H-M   'P 1'
#
loop_
_entity.id
_entity.type
_entity.pdbx_description
1 polymer ?
#
loop_
_entity_poly.entity_id
_entity_poly.type
_entity_poly.pdbx_seq_one_letter_code
_entity_poly.pdbx_strand_id
1 'polypeptide(L)' 'MMRRLFLWFVFGGKGGEVMMALLLAQRIILGKLTFAEVPSSLQPAVKEILVESGVPELAE' A
#
# COMPACT_ATOMS: atom_id res chain seq x y z
N MET A 1 22.69 11.52 -7.98
CA MET A 1 22.95 10.84 -6.68
C MET A 1 21.94 11.25 -5.59
N MET A 2 21.61 12.54 -5.47
CA MET A 2 20.67 13.08 -4.45
C MET A 2 19.23 12.51 -4.48
N ARG A 3 18.72 12.14 -5.67
CA ARG A 3 17.34 11.64 -5.85
C ARG A 3 17.07 10.27 -5.19
N ARG A 4 18.09 9.41 -5.05
CA ARG A 4 17.95 8.09 -4.40
C ARG A 4 17.93 8.20 -2.87
N LEU A 5 18.69 9.13 -2.29
CA LEU A 5 18.66 9.40 -0.85
C LEU A 5 17.34 10.03 -0.40
N PHE A 6 16.78 10.93 -1.21
CA PHE A 6 15.50 11.57 -0.90
C PHE A 6 14.32 10.56 -0.92
N LEU A 7 14.28 9.67 -1.92
CA LEU A 7 13.28 8.60 -1.96
C LEU A 7 13.44 7.61 -0.79
N TRP A 8 14.66 7.30 -0.38
CA TRP A 8 14.89 6.48 0.81
C TRP A 8 14.44 7.19 2.10
N PHE A 9 14.59 8.51 2.20
CA PHE A 9 14.13 9.27 3.36
C PHE A 9 12.59 9.38 3.43
N VAL A 10 11.93 9.52 2.27
CA VAL A 10 10.46 9.62 2.20
C VAL A 10 9.77 8.26 2.29
N PHE A 11 10.36 7.21 1.71
CA PHE A 11 9.75 5.88 1.60
C PHE A 11 10.37 4.81 2.51
N GLY A 12 11.51 5.07 3.15
CA GLY A 12 12.25 4.08 3.95
C GLY A 12 11.89 4.01 5.44
N GLY A 13 10.92 4.81 5.91
CA GLY A 13 10.41 4.77 7.28
C GLY A 13 8.92 4.37 7.34
N LYS A 14 8.39 4.18 8.55
CA LYS A 14 6.98 3.79 8.80
C LYS A 14 5.94 4.64 8.05
N GLY A 15 6.18 5.94 7.87
CA GLY A 15 5.28 6.82 7.10
C GLY A 15 5.24 6.52 5.60
N GLY A 16 6.34 6.04 5.03
CA GLY A 16 6.45 5.66 3.62
C GLY A 16 5.66 4.40 3.31
N GLU A 17 5.69 3.42 4.21
CA GLU A 17 4.94 2.17 4.10
C GLU A 17 3.43 2.42 4.11
N VAL A 18 2.94 3.27 5.03
CA VAL A 18 1.52 3.65 5.10
C VAL A 18 1.08 4.38 3.83
N MET A 19 1.88 5.31 3.32
CA MET A 19 1.56 6.02 2.08
C MET A 19 1.53 5.08 0.86
N MET A 20 2.45 4.10 0.81
CA MET A 20 2.43 3.05 -0.21
C MET A 20 1.20 2.14 -0.07
N ALA A 21 0.82 1.76 1.15
CA ALA A 21 -0.34 0.91 1.40
C ALA A 21 -1.66 1.60 1.00
N LEU A 22 -1.83 2.88 1.32
CA LEU A 22 -2.99 3.68 0.88
C LEU A 22 -3.10 3.73 -0.65
N LEU A 23 -1.98 3.94 -1.34
CA LEU A 23 -1.95 3.94 -2.81
C LEU A 23 -2.30 2.57 -3.39
N LEU A 24 -1.81 1.48 -2.80
CA LEU A 24 -2.08 0.12 -3.27
C LEU A 24 -3.55 -0.28 -3.01
N ALA A 25 -4.10 0.02 -1.83
CA ALA A 25 -5.51 -0.19 -1.53
C ALA A 25 -6.40 0.56 -2.54
N GLN A 26 -6.07 1.81 -2.86
CA GLN A 26 -6.80 2.57 -3.88
C GLN A 26 -6.72 1.92 -5.28
N ARG A 27 -5.58 1.32 -5.65
CA ARG A 27 -5.43 0.59 -6.92
C ARG A 27 -6.29 -0.67 -6.97
N ILE A 28 -6.43 -1.35 -5.83
CA ILE A 28 -7.33 -2.51 -5.68
C ILE A 28 -8.79 -2.08 -5.84
N ILE A 29 -9.21 -1.01 -5.16
CA ILE A 29 -10.57 -0.45 -5.26
C ILE A 29 -10.91 -0.05 -6.71
N LEU A 30 -9.92 0.45 -7.45
CA LEU A 30 -10.07 0.80 -8.87
C LEU A 30 -9.96 -0.40 -9.83
N GLY A 31 -9.78 -1.62 -9.32
CA GLY A 31 -9.65 -2.85 -10.12
C GLY A 31 -8.38 -2.91 -10.97
N LYS A 32 -7.35 -2.14 -10.62
CA LYS A 32 -6.07 -2.06 -11.36
C LYS A 32 -4.98 -2.97 -10.80
N LEU A 33 -5.23 -3.60 -9.66
CA LEU A 33 -4.32 -4.45 -8.92
C LEU A 33 -5.15 -5.42 -8.07
N THR A 34 -4.68 -6.64 -7.86
CA THR A 34 -5.31 -7.62 -6.96
C THR A 34 -4.52 -7.71 -5.65
N PHE A 35 -5.18 -8.08 -4.55
CA PHE A 35 -4.51 -8.16 -3.24
C PHE A 35 -3.32 -9.13 -3.24
N ALA A 36 -3.39 -10.22 -4.01
CA ALA A 36 -2.30 -11.17 -4.22
C ALA A 36 -1.03 -10.54 -4.86
N GLU A 37 -1.16 -9.44 -5.59
CA GLU A 37 -0.03 -8.70 -6.20
C GLU A 37 0.61 -7.69 -5.23
N VAL A 38 0.01 -7.47 -4.05
CA VAL A 38 0.56 -6.60 -3.02
C VAL A 38 1.79 -7.27 -2.39
N PRO A 39 2.92 -6.56 -2.22
CA PRO A 39 4.08 -7.08 -1.49
C PRO A 39 3.69 -7.56 -0.09
N SER A 40 4.17 -8.74 0.33
CA SER A 40 3.78 -9.37 1.61
C SER A 40 4.04 -8.50 2.84
N SER A 41 5.03 -7.59 2.78
CA SER A 41 5.30 -6.63 3.86
C SER A 41 4.22 -5.55 4.01
N LEU A 42 3.49 -5.23 2.93
CA LEU A 42 2.46 -4.21 2.90
C LEU A 42 1.03 -4.78 2.96
N GLN A 43 0.86 -6.08 2.71
CA GLN A 43 -0.45 -6.76 2.76
C GLN A 43 -1.22 -6.52 4.06
N PRO A 44 -0.62 -6.56 5.27
CA PRO A 44 -1.36 -6.28 6.51
C PRO A 44 -1.97 -4.87 6.52
N ALA A 45 -1.17 -3.86 6.14
CA ALA A 45 -1.61 -2.47 6.09
C ALA A 45 -2.66 -2.23 5.00
N VAL A 46 -2.47 -2.81 3.82
CA VAL A 46 -3.44 -2.71 2.72
C VAL A 46 -4.78 -3.36 3.11
N LYS A 47 -4.75 -4.51 3.78
CA LYS A 47 -5.95 -5.19 4.25
C LYS A 47 -6.72 -4.35 5.26
N GLU A 48 -6.03 -3.77 6.23
CA GLU A 48 -6.63 -2.86 7.22
C GLU A 48 -7.32 -1.69 6.52
N ILE A 49 -6.66 -1.04 5.56
CA ILE A 49 -7.24 0.08 4.80
C ILE A 49 -8.48 -0.35 4.00
N LEU A 50 -8.48 -1.53 3.37
CA LEU A 50 -9.64 -2.03 2.62
C LEU A 50 -10.84 -2.31 3.54
N VAL A 51 -10.59 -2.84 4.75
CA VAL A 51 -11.62 -3.04 5.77
C VAL A 51 -12.18 -1.68 6.24
N GLU A 52 -11.32 -0.72 6.55
CA GLU A 52 -11.72 0.64 6.94
C GLU A 52 -12.47 1.39 5.82
N SER A 53 -12.16 1.07 4.56
CA SER A 53 -12.83 1.63 3.37
C SER A 53 -14.16 0.95 3.05
N GLY A 54 -14.57 -0.07 3.81
CA GLY A 54 -15.85 -0.76 3.64
C GLY A 54 -15.88 -1.78 2.50
N VAL A 55 -14.72 -2.25 2.03
CA VAL A 55 -14.57 -3.22 0.93
C VAL A 55 -13.65 -4.40 1.31
N PRO A 56 -13.92 -5.09 2.43
CA PRO A 56 -13.07 -6.17 2.93
C PRO A 56 -12.93 -7.35 1.97
N GLU A 57 -13.91 -7.58 1.08
CA GLU A 57 -13.91 -8.62 0.06
C GLU A 57 -12.79 -8.47 -0.97
N LEU A 58 -12.22 -7.26 -1.10
CA LEU A 58 -11.11 -7.00 -2.00
C LEU A 58 -9.74 -7.40 -1.41
N ALA A 59 -9.69 -7.86 -0.16
CA ALA A 59 -8.48 -8.31 0.53
C ALA A 59 -8.27 -9.84 0.49
N GLU A 60 -8.93 -10.52 -0.45
CA GLU A 60 -8.80 -11.95 -0.75
C GLU A 60 -7.72 -12.26 -1.80
#